data_AF-A0A1F6T7E2-F1
#
_entry.id   AF-A0A1F6T7E2-F1
#
_cell.length_a   1.000
_cell.length_b   1.000
_cell.length_c   1.000
_cell.angle_alpha   90.00
_cell.angle_beta   90.00
_cell.angle_gamma   90.00
#
_symmetry.space_group_name_H-M   'P 1'
#
loop_
_entity.id
_entity.type
_entity.pdbx_description
1 polymer ?
#
loop_
_entity_poly.entity_id
_entity_poly.type
_entity_poly.pdbx_seq_one_letter_code
_entity_poly.pdbx_strand_id
1 'polypeptide(L)'
;MLVSGREHARDLIAPPAMMLDGIIYVRLESVRRYLWEKIEEAHWSKHNLAMDRAIAAYDFRDLNAGLSAMADREARTMVLHERGEILAGHELGPGWETLLGQHGRSRAEILLRAIRDIIADSLSTLPALLAEANWPSLHFYFGTHTGMRSEIYPQLKQVYALAVEQNSLSPLRDRIEADHAGWIALGRRIAQELTAETNDFTSRLDELLQEQSSACN
;
A
#
# COMPACT_ATOMS: atom_id res chain seq x y z
N MET A 1 0.83 -14.14 13.73
CA MET A 1 0.72 -14.35 12.27
C MET A 1 0.59 -15.84 12.02
N LEU A 2 -0.38 -16.25 11.21
CA LEU A 2 -0.56 -17.64 10.77
C LEU A 2 -0.36 -17.71 9.25
N VAL A 3 0.44 -18.67 8.79
CA VAL A 3 0.79 -18.82 7.36
C VAL A 3 0.35 -20.20 6.88
N SER A 4 -0.43 -20.26 5.81
CA SER A 4 -0.84 -21.50 5.16
C SER A 4 -0.13 -21.66 3.81
N GLY A 5 0.51 -22.82 3.61
CA GLY A 5 1.29 -23.13 2.41
C GLY A 5 0.58 -24.00 1.36
N ARG A 6 -0.45 -24.77 1.74
CA ARG A 6 -1.19 -25.65 0.84
C ARG A 6 -2.68 -25.49 1.07
N GLU A 7 -3.42 -25.03 0.06
CA GLU A 7 -4.85 -24.75 0.18
C GLU A 7 -5.70 -25.86 -0.46
N HIS A 8 -6.52 -26.52 0.37
CA HIS A 8 -7.38 -27.62 -0.05
C HIS A 8 -8.82 -27.19 -0.39
N ALA A 9 -9.25 -26.01 0.05
CA ALA A 9 -10.55 -25.42 -0.25
C ALA A 9 -10.35 -23.98 -0.74
N ARG A 10 -10.92 -23.66 -1.90
CA ARG A 10 -10.75 -22.36 -2.58
C ARG A 10 -12.03 -21.55 -2.44
N ASP A 11 -11.93 -20.37 -1.84
CA ASP A 11 -13.01 -19.40 -1.79
C ASP A 11 -13.07 -18.60 -3.12
N LEU A 12 -14.23 -18.02 -3.45
CA LEU A 12 -14.41 -17.24 -4.69
C LEU A 12 -13.51 -15.99 -4.74
N ILE A 13 -13.19 -15.43 -3.56
CA ILE A 13 -12.22 -14.35 -3.38
C ILE A 13 -11.34 -14.75 -2.19
N ALA A 14 -10.05 -14.94 -2.43
CA ALA A 14 -9.08 -15.28 -1.40
C ALA A 14 -8.01 -14.17 -1.37
N PRO A 15 -8.16 -13.16 -0.49
CA PRO A 15 -7.13 -12.14 -0.35
C PRO A 15 -5.83 -12.80 0.16
N PRO A 16 -4.66 -12.33 -0.32
CA PRO A 16 -3.37 -12.97 -0.01
C PRO A 16 -2.96 -12.82 1.45
N ALA A 17 -3.37 -11.71 2.08
CA ALA A 17 -3.31 -11.49 3.52
C ALA A 17 -4.63 -10.89 4.01
N MET A 18 -4.95 -11.11 5.27
CA MET A 18 -6.08 -10.45 5.94
C MET A 18 -5.92 -10.48 7.46
N MET A 19 -6.45 -9.48 8.14
CA MET A 19 -6.64 -9.48 9.59
C MET A 19 -8.02 -10.03 9.98
N LEU A 20 -8.03 -10.97 10.93
CA LEU A 20 -9.24 -11.46 11.58
C LEU A 20 -8.99 -11.64 13.08
N ASP A 21 -9.81 -11.00 13.92
CA ASP A 21 -9.71 -11.03 15.39
C ASP A 21 -8.30 -10.73 15.94
N GLY A 22 -7.63 -9.75 15.34
CA GLY A 22 -6.27 -9.35 15.72
C GLY A 22 -5.16 -10.29 15.26
N ILE A 23 -5.50 -11.33 14.48
CA ILE A 23 -4.55 -12.27 13.89
C ILE A 23 -4.43 -11.98 12.39
N ILE A 24 -3.21 -11.73 11.92
CA ILE A 24 -2.91 -11.66 10.49
C ILE A 24 -2.73 -13.07 9.93
N TYR A 25 -3.54 -13.41 8.94
CA TYR A 25 -3.49 -14.65 8.16
C TYR A 25 -2.87 -14.36 6.80
N VAL A 26 -1.91 -15.19 6.40
CA VAL A 26 -1.29 -15.14 5.06
C VAL A 26 -1.51 -16.46 4.34
N ARG A 27 -1.98 -16.37 3.10
CA ARG A 27 -2.31 -17.49 2.22
C ARG A 27 -1.28 -17.55 1.09
N LEU A 28 -0.23 -18.37 1.24
CA LEU A 28 0.91 -18.35 0.31
C LEU A 28 0.53 -18.69 -1.14
N GLU A 29 -0.43 -19.58 -1.37
CA GLU A 29 -0.93 -19.85 -2.73
C GLU A 29 -1.61 -18.62 -3.33
N SER A 30 -2.37 -17.87 -2.52
CA SER A 30 -3.01 -16.61 -2.94
C SER A 30 -1.97 -15.50 -3.16
N VAL A 31 -0.92 -15.43 -2.33
CA VAL A 31 0.22 -14.53 -2.54
C VAL A 31 0.89 -14.82 -3.88
N ARG A 32 1.22 -16.09 -4.16
CA ARG A 32 1.85 -16.49 -5.44
C ARG A 32 1.01 -16.09 -6.64
N ARG A 33 -0.32 -16.32 -6.59
CA ARG A 33 -1.24 -15.92 -7.66
C ARG A 33 -1.24 -14.41 -7.85
N TYR A 34 -1.37 -13.64 -6.77
CA TYR A 34 -1.33 -12.18 -6.82
C TYR A 34 -0.03 -11.66 -7.44
N LEU A 35 1.12 -12.21 -7.03
CA LEU A 35 2.42 -11.83 -7.57
C LEU A 35 2.53 -12.13 -9.06
N TRP A 36 2.06 -13.31 -9.48
CA TRP A 36 2.03 -13.69 -10.88
C TRP A 36 1.18 -12.72 -11.71
N GLU A 37 -0.01 -12.36 -11.23
CA GLU A 37 -0.88 -11.35 -11.87
C GLU A 37 -0.16 -10.01 -12.03
N LYS A 38 0.57 -9.54 -11.01
CA LYS A 38 1.33 -8.29 -11.08
C LYS A 38 2.54 -8.34 -12.01
N ILE A 39 3.19 -9.49 -12.14
CA ILE A 39 4.27 -9.70 -13.11
C ILE A 39 3.70 -9.63 -14.54
N GLU A 40 2.60 -10.33 -14.81
CA GLU A 40 1.94 -10.34 -16.13
C GLU A 40 1.41 -8.94 -16.51
N GLU A 41 0.75 -8.24 -15.58
CA GLU A 41 0.31 -6.85 -15.77
C GLU A 41 1.50 -5.93 -16.16
N ALA A 42 2.64 -6.09 -15.49
CA ALA A 42 3.83 -5.30 -15.77
C ALA A 42 4.46 -5.65 -17.13
N HIS A 43 4.47 -6.92 -17.54
CA HIS A 43 4.92 -7.32 -18.87
C HIS A 43 4.12 -6.64 -20.00
N TRP A 44 2.84 -6.38 -19.79
CA TRP A 44 2.01 -5.66 -20.77
C TRP A 44 2.18 -4.13 -20.69
N SER A 45 2.60 -3.61 -19.54
CA SER A 45 2.92 -2.19 -19.33
C SER A 45 4.39 -1.91 -19.64
N LYS A 46 4.70 -1.41 -20.84
CA LYS A 46 6.07 -1.14 -21.33
C LYS A 46 6.94 -0.18 -20.48
N HIS A 47 6.45 0.32 -19.35
CA HIS A 47 7.10 1.39 -18.58
C HIS A 47 7.18 1.13 -17.06
N ASN A 48 6.93 -0.10 -16.58
CA ASN A 48 7.04 -0.41 -15.15
C ASN A 48 8.47 -0.81 -14.72
N LEU A 49 9.40 0.14 -14.80
CA LEU A 49 10.80 -0.09 -14.44
C LEU A 49 11.00 -0.46 -12.96
N ALA A 50 10.04 -0.15 -12.08
CA ALA A 50 10.09 -0.56 -10.68
C ALA A 50 9.84 -2.06 -10.57
N MET A 51 8.83 -2.58 -11.25
CA MET A 51 8.59 -4.02 -11.31
C MET A 51 9.74 -4.78 -11.98
N ASP A 52 10.31 -4.23 -13.07
CA ASP A 52 11.48 -4.85 -13.73
C ASP A 52 12.65 -5.05 -12.75
N ARG A 53 12.93 -4.04 -11.91
CA ARG A 53 13.97 -4.12 -10.87
C ARG A 53 13.60 -5.12 -9.77
N ALA A 54 12.32 -5.22 -9.41
CA ALA A 54 11.85 -6.20 -8.43
C ALA A 54 12.07 -7.63 -8.95
N ILE A 55 11.69 -7.89 -10.20
CA ILE A 55 11.83 -9.19 -10.87
C ILE A 55 13.31 -9.56 -10.99
N ALA A 56 14.18 -8.60 -11.35
CA ALA A 56 15.62 -8.82 -11.49
C ALA A 56 16.33 -9.28 -10.19
N ALA A 57 15.68 -9.14 -9.04
CA ALA A 57 16.20 -9.62 -7.76
C ALA A 57 16.01 -11.15 -7.54
N TYR A 58 15.34 -11.85 -8.46
CA TYR A 58 15.03 -13.27 -8.35
C TYR A 58 15.44 -14.03 -9.62
N ASP A 59 15.65 -15.34 -9.48
CA ASP A 59 15.94 -16.23 -10.59
C ASP A 59 14.65 -16.85 -11.16
N PHE A 60 14.17 -16.30 -12.27
CA PHE A 60 12.99 -16.80 -12.98
C PHE A 60 13.30 -17.82 -14.08
N ARG A 61 14.55 -18.34 -14.18
CA ARG A 61 14.84 -19.49 -15.07
C ARG A 61 14.07 -20.74 -14.66
N ASP A 62 13.86 -20.90 -13.35
CA ASP A 62 12.82 -21.76 -12.78
C ASP A 62 11.71 -20.86 -12.22
N LEU A 63 10.62 -20.75 -12.98
CA LEU A 63 9.47 -19.93 -12.62
C LEU A 63 8.92 -20.28 -11.23
N ASN A 64 8.84 -21.56 -10.89
CA ASN A 64 8.28 -21.98 -9.61
C ASN A 64 9.19 -21.57 -8.45
N ALA A 65 10.51 -21.77 -8.60
CA ALA A 65 11.47 -21.36 -7.58
C ALA A 65 11.50 -19.83 -7.41
N GLY A 66 11.58 -19.08 -8.51
CA GLY A 66 11.56 -17.61 -8.49
C GLY A 66 10.31 -17.03 -7.85
N LEU A 67 9.13 -17.53 -8.26
CA LEU A 67 7.85 -17.07 -7.69
C LEU A 67 7.69 -17.46 -6.21
N SER A 68 8.21 -18.62 -5.79
CA SER A 68 8.19 -19.03 -4.38
C SER A 68 9.06 -18.10 -3.53
N ALA A 69 10.29 -17.81 -3.99
CA ALA A 69 11.19 -16.91 -3.28
C ALA A 69 10.63 -15.49 -3.18
N MET A 70 9.97 -15.01 -4.24
CA MET A 70 9.27 -13.73 -4.22
C MET A 70 8.06 -13.75 -3.28
N ALA A 71 7.27 -14.83 -3.28
CA ALA A 71 6.13 -14.99 -2.37
C ALA A 71 6.54 -14.99 -0.90
N ASP A 72 7.62 -15.68 -0.54
CA ASP A 72 8.11 -15.70 0.84
C ASP A 72 8.54 -14.31 1.32
N ARG A 73 9.12 -13.50 0.42
CA ARG A 73 9.51 -12.12 0.73
C ARG A 73 8.29 -11.21 0.80
N GLU A 74 7.46 -11.17 -0.23
CA GLU A 74 6.34 -10.24 -0.30
C GLU A 74 5.19 -10.60 0.65
N ALA A 75 5.09 -11.84 1.12
CA ALA A 75 4.25 -12.20 2.25
C ALA A 75 4.55 -11.34 3.49
N ARG A 76 5.82 -11.00 3.74
CA ARG A 76 6.21 -10.11 4.84
C ARG A 76 5.74 -8.68 4.57
N THR A 77 5.91 -8.18 3.34
CA THR A 77 5.40 -6.86 2.93
C THR A 77 3.90 -6.74 3.14
N MET A 78 3.13 -7.78 2.79
CA MET A 78 1.69 -7.81 3.02
C MET A 78 1.35 -7.79 4.51
N VAL A 79 2.06 -8.55 5.34
CA VAL A 79 1.87 -8.50 6.81
C VAL A 79 2.17 -7.13 7.38
N LEU A 80 3.19 -6.45 6.87
CA LEU A 80 3.49 -5.08 7.27
C LEU A 80 2.37 -4.12 6.89
N HIS A 81 1.76 -4.29 5.72
CA HIS A 81 0.61 -3.50 5.27
C HIS A 81 -0.62 -3.73 6.16
N GLU A 82 -1.00 -5.00 6.41
CA GLU A 82 -2.11 -5.34 7.33
C GLU A 82 -1.88 -4.75 8.73
N ARG A 83 -0.65 -4.81 9.24
CA ARG A 83 -0.29 -4.16 10.51
C ARG A 83 -0.45 -2.64 10.41
N GLY A 84 -0.05 -2.05 9.29
CA GLY A 84 -0.22 -0.63 9.02
C GLY A 84 -1.68 -0.21 9.02
N GLU A 85 -2.58 -1.00 8.43
CA GLU A 85 -4.01 -0.71 8.41
C GLU A 85 -4.60 -0.71 9.83
N ILE A 86 -4.16 -1.62 10.70
CA ILE A 86 -4.56 -1.63 12.11
C ILE A 86 -4.11 -0.33 12.81
N LEU A 87 -2.85 0.06 12.62
CA LEU A 87 -2.31 1.29 13.21
C LEU A 87 -3.06 2.52 12.68
N ALA A 88 -3.30 2.59 11.37
CA ALA A 88 -4.10 3.65 10.76
C ALA A 88 -5.52 3.70 11.35
N GLY A 89 -6.17 2.54 11.54
CA GLY A 89 -7.48 2.46 12.18
C GLY A 89 -7.50 3.03 13.60
N HIS A 90 -6.45 2.81 14.39
CA HIS A 90 -6.30 3.43 15.71
C HIS A 90 -6.10 4.94 15.64
N GLU A 91 -5.31 5.43 14.69
CA GLU A 91 -5.05 6.87 14.51
C GLU A 91 -6.28 7.66 14.05
N LEU A 92 -7.11 7.03 13.20
CA LEU A 92 -8.29 7.63 12.56
C LEU A 92 -9.57 7.45 13.38
N GLY A 93 -9.66 6.39 14.18
CA GLY A 93 -10.80 6.09 15.04
C GLY A 93 -12.04 5.56 14.30
N PRO A 94 -13.12 5.24 15.05
CA PRO A 94 -14.29 4.53 14.53
C PRO A 94 -15.13 5.32 13.51
N GLY A 95 -15.00 6.65 13.49
CA GLY A 95 -15.67 7.49 12.49
C GLY A 95 -15.24 7.14 11.07
N TRP A 96 -13.99 6.72 10.88
CA TRP A 96 -13.46 6.36 9.57
C TRP A 96 -14.17 5.16 8.93
N GLU A 97 -14.37 4.09 9.69
CA GLU A 97 -15.08 2.89 9.21
C GLU A 97 -16.56 3.19 8.93
N THR A 98 -17.14 4.13 9.67
CA THR A 98 -18.50 4.63 9.41
C THR A 98 -18.56 5.34 8.05
N LEU A 99 -17.60 6.22 7.75
CA LEU A 99 -17.50 6.89 6.44
C LEU A 99 -17.33 5.88 5.29
N LEU A 100 -16.45 4.90 5.44
CA LEU A 100 -16.24 3.85 4.43
C LEU A 100 -17.52 3.04 4.17
N GLY A 101 -18.25 2.66 5.22
CA GLY A 101 -19.50 1.90 5.10
C GLY A 101 -20.62 2.68 4.42
N GLN A 102 -20.70 3.99 4.65
CA GLN A 102 -21.75 4.86 4.11
C GLN A 102 -21.52 5.28 2.66
N HIS A 103 -20.27 5.35 2.22
CA HIS A 103 -19.89 5.74 0.86
C HIS A 103 -19.57 4.56 -0.06
N GLY A 104 -20.01 3.35 0.28
CA GLY A 104 -19.76 2.13 -0.48
C GLY A 104 -20.01 2.27 -2.00
N ARG A 105 -19.04 1.80 -2.80
CA ARG A 105 -19.01 1.82 -4.27
C ARG A 105 -18.97 3.21 -4.91
N SER A 106 -18.52 4.23 -4.17
CA SER A 106 -18.36 5.60 -4.68
C SER A 106 -16.90 5.99 -4.88
N ARG A 107 -16.66 7.10 -5.60
CA ARG A 107 -15.32 7.72 -5.69
C ARG A 107 -14.79 8.12 -4.31
N ALA A 108 -15.67 8.56 -3.40
CA ALA A 108 -15.30 8.92 -2.04
C ALA A 108 -14.72 7.71 -1.28
N GLU A 109 -15.31 6.52 -1.41
CA GLU A 109 -14.74 5.31 -0.80
C GLU A 109 -13.33 5.01 -1.34
N ILE A 110 -13.13 5.11 -2.66
CA ILE A 110 -11.82 4.87 -3.29
C ILE A 110 -10.76 5.83 -2.74
N LEU A 111 -11.10 7.11 -2.59
CA LEU A 111 -10.22 8.12 -2.01
C LEU A 111 -9.92 7.84 -0.54
N LEU A 112 -10.95 7.57 0.27
CA LEU A 112 -10.79 7.25 1.69
C LEU A 112 -9.89 6.02 1.86
N ARG A 113 -10.10 4.94 1.11
CA ARG A 113 -9.21 3.76 1.16
C ARG A 113 -7.79 4.12 0.79
N ALA A 114 -7.57 4.90 -0.28
CA ALA A 114 -6.23 5.30 -0.69
C ALA A 114 -5.51 6.15 0.39
N ILE A 115 -6.21 7.05 1.07
CA ILE A 115 -5.66 7.84 2.18
C ILE A 115 -5.27 6.92 3.34
N ARG A 116 -6.17 5.99 3.73
CA ARG A 116 -5.89 5.01 4.79
C ARG A 116 -4.67 4.17 4.45
N ASP A 117 -4.55 3.69 3.22
CA ASP A 117 -3.44 2.87 2.77
C ASP A 117 -2.11 3.63 2.81
N ILE A 118 -2.09 4.92 2.44
CA ILE A 118 -0.89 5.76 2.56
C ILE A 118 -0.48 5.91 4.03
N ILE A 119 -1.44 6.17 4.92
CA ILE A 119 -1.18 6.24 6.36
C ILE A 119 -0.64 4.90 6.86
N ALA A 120 -1.29 3.78 6.51
CA ALA A 120 -0.86 2.43 6.87
C ALA A 120 0.57 2.13 6.41
N ASP A 121 0.87 2.41 5.14
CA ASP A 121 2.18 2.15 4.56
C ASP A 121 3.26 3.05 5.17
N SER A 122 2.94 4.31 5.50
CA SER A 122 3.87 5.21 6.20
C SER A 122 4.13 4.85 7.67
N LEU A 123 3.17 4.20 8.34
CA LEU A 123 3.31 3.78 9.74
C LEU A 123 4.06 2.44 9.90
N SER A 124 4.00 1.57 8.90
CA SER A 124 4.48 0.19 9.03
C SER A 124 5.30 -0.31 7.85
N THR A 125 4.71 -0.34 6.64
CA THR A 125 5.32 -0.97 5.46
C THR A 125 6.65 -0.31 5.09
N LEU A 126 6.62 0.98 4.75
CA LEU A 126 7.78 1.71 4.26
C LEU A 126 8.87 1.87 5.32
N PRO A 127 8.59 2.22 6.59
CA PRO A 127 9.63 2.27 7.62
C PRO A 127 10.39 0.94 7.78
N ALA A 128 9.68 -0.19 7.77
CA ALA A 128 10.30 -1.50 7.91
C ALA A 128 11.17 -1.86 6.69
N LEU A 129 10.65 -1.66 5.48
CA LEU A 129 11.41 -1.91 4.25
C LEU A 129 12.67 -1.03 4.16
N LEU A 130 12.59 0.23 4.59
CA LEU A 130 13.72 1.14 4.64
C LEU A 130 14.74 0.79 5.73
N ALA A 131 14.30 0.32 6.89
CA ALA A 131 15.18 -0.10 7.98
C ALA A 131 16.01 -1.33 7.61
N GLU A 132 15.41 -2.27 6.85
CA GLU A 132 16.08 -3.49 6.38
C GLU A 132 16.87 -3.29 5.07
N ALA A 133 16.82 -2.09 4.48
CA ALA A 133 17.32 -1.80 3.14
C ALA A 133 16.84 -2.81 2.07
N ASN A 134 15.58 -3.22 2.17
CA ASN A 134 14.99 -4.26 1.34
C ASN A 134 14.57 -3.71 -0.04
N TRP A 135 15.58 -3.44 -0.88
CA TRP A 135 15.39 -2.94 -2.25
C TRP A 135 14.43 -3.78 -3.09
N PRO A 136 14.48 -5.12 -3.11
CA PRO A 136 13.53 -5.91 -3.91
C PRO A 136 12.07 -5.64 -3.57
N SER A 137 11.72 -5.58 -2.27
CA SER A 137 10.35 -5.30 -1.85
C SER A 137 9.99 -3.82 -2.02
N LEU A 138 10.95 -2.89 -1.91
CA LEU A 138 10.72 -1.48 -2.27
C LEU A 138 10.40 -1.35 -3.76
N HIS A 139 11.17 -2.00 -4.64
CA HIS A 139 10.90 -2.05 -6.07
C HIS A 139 9.50 -2.63 -6.37
N PHE A 140 9.12 -3.70 -5.68
CA PHE A 140 7.79 -4.30 -5.82
C PHE A 140 6.67 -3.37 -5.32
N TYR A 141 6.85 -2.74 -4.16
CA TYR A 141 5.94 -1.73 -3.61
C TYR A 141 5.71 -0.62 -4.64
N PHE A 142 6.78 -0.02 -5.19
CA PHE A 142 6.67 1.05 -6.17
C PHE A 142 6.14 0.59 -7.53
N GLY A 143 6.40 -0.67 -7.91
CA GLY A 143 5.84 -1.29 -9.11
C GLY A 143 4.34 -1.56 -9.01
N THR A 144 3.80 -1.68 -7.79
CA THR A 144 2.37 -1.88 -7.50
C THR A 144 1.67 -0.66 -6.91
N HIS A 145 2.42 0.43 -6.68
CA HIS A 145 1.89 1.71 -6.24
C HIS A 145 1.21 2.44 -7.42
N THR A 146 -0.02 2.07 -7.73
CA THR A 146 -0.80 2.57 -8.87
C THR A 146 -2.17 3.11 -8.44
N GLY A 147 -2.95 3.60 -9.39
CA GLY A 147 -4.29 4.13 -9.14
C GLY A 147 -4.28 5.32 -8.19
N MET A 148 -5.29 5.40 -7.34
CA MET A 148 -5.56 6.57 -6.51
C MET A 148 -4.41 6.92 -5.54
N ARG A 149 -3.71 5.92 -4.98
CA ARG A 149 -2.53 6.18 -4.11
C ARG A 149 -1.45 6.97 -4.84
N SER A 150 -1.23 6.68 -6.12
CA SER A 150 -0.24 7.40 -6.94
C SER A 150 -0.72 8.74 -7.48
N GLU A 151 -2.04 8.96 -7.54
CA GLU A 151 -2.62 10.25 -7.91
C GLU A 151 -2.57 11.25 -6.75
N ILE A 152 -2.84 10.80 -5.53
CA ILE A 152 -2.87 11.67 -4.34
C ILE A 152 -1.48 11.88 -3.71
N TYR A 153 -0.52 10.98 -3.95
CA TYR A 153 0.85 11.12 -3.45
C TYR A 153 1.92 10.88 -4.55
N PRO A 154 1.91 11.68 -5.63
CA PRO A 154 2.80 11.47 -6.78
C PRO A 154 4.29 11.69 -6.46
N GLN A 155 4.61 12.53 -5.47
CA GLN A 155 5.97 12.85 -5.06
C GLN A 155 6.70 11.62 -4.52
N LEU A 156 5.98 10.67 -3.92
CA LEU A 156 6.58 9.43 -3.41
C LEU A 156 7.28 8.64 -4.53
N LYS A 157 6.69 8.58 -5.74
CA LYS A 157 7.33 7.95 -6.90
C LYS A 157 8.55 8.72 -7.39
N GLN A 158 8.51 10.05 -7.34
CA GLN A 158 9.63 10.90 -7.75
C GLN A 158 10.84 10.70 -6.83
N VAL A 159 10.60 10.68 -5.53
CA VAL A 159 11.63 10.43 -4.52
C VAL A 159 12.19 9.01 -4.60
N TYR A 160 11.35 8.03 -4.92
CA TYR A 160 11.83 6.67 -5.23
C TYR A 160 12.78 6.65 -6.44
N ALA A 161 12.45 7.35 -7.52
CA ALA A 161 13.31 7.42 -8.69
C ALA A 161 14.68 8.04 -8.34
N LEU A 162 14.70 9.10 -7.52
CA LEU A 162 15.91 9.72 -7.01
C LEU A 162 16.72 8.76 -6.12
N ALA A 163 16.06 8.04 -5.22
CA ALA A 163 16.69 7.04 -4.36
C ALA A 163 17.38 5.94 -5.17
N VAL A 164 16.74 5.47 -6.25
CA VAL A 164 17.31 4.48 -7.17
C VAL A 164 18.51 5.06 -7.93
N GLU A 165 18.40 6.28 -8.47
CA GLU A 165 19.49 6.94 -9.19
C GLU A 165 20.73 7.15 -8.30
N GLN A 166 20.51 7.55 -7.04
CA GLN A 166 21.57 7.77 -6.07
C GLN A 166 22.05 6.48 -5.38
N ASN A 167 21.39 5.34 -5.63
CA ASN A 167 21.57 4.09 -4.89
C ASN A 167 21.57 4.31 -3.36
N SER A 168 20.65 5.15 -2.89
CA SER A 168 20.56 5.60 -1.50
C SER A 168 19.11 5.64 -1.04
N LEU A 169 18.84 5.15 0.17
CA LEU A 169 17.50 5.16 0.76
C LEU A 169 17.19 6.47 1.51
N SER A 170 18.18 7.35 1.69
CA SER A 170 17.99 8.60 2.43
C SER A 170 16.86 9.47 1.86
N PRO A 171 16.76 9.70 0.53
CA PRO A 171 15.67 10.52 -0.01
C PRO A 171 14.28 10.00 0.37
N LEU A 172 14.09 8.68 0.32
CA LEU A 172 12.82 8.05 0.71
C LEU A 172 12.56 8.19 2.20
N ARG A 173 13.57 7.93 3.04
CA ARG A 173 13.45 8.05 4.50
C ARG A 173 13.04 9.47 4.89
N ASP A 174 13.77 10.46 4.40
CA ASP A 174 13.53 11.87 4.72
C ASP A 174 12.11 12.28 4.28
N ARG A 175 11.68 11.83 3.10
CA ARG A 175 10.34 12.14 2.58
C ARG A 175 9.22 11.51 3.42
N ILE A 176 9.36 10.24 3.79
CA ILE A 176 8.35 9.56 4.61
C ILE A 176 8.29 10.16 6.01
N GLU A 177 9.44 10.47 6.60
CA GLU A 177 9.52 11.14 7.91
C GLU A 177 8.90 12.53 7.87
N ALA A 178 9.09 13.30 6.79
CA ALA A 178 8.47 14.63 6.63
C ALA A 178 6.94 14.55 6.47
N ASP A 179 6.43 13.62 5.67
CA ASP A 179 5.01 13.63 5.26
C ASP A 179 4.09 12.86 6.21
N HIS A 180 4.59 11.89 6.99
CA HIS A 180 3.74 10.96 7.76
C HIS A 180 2.74 11.66 8.69
N ALA A 181 3.20 12.67 9.44
CA ALA A 181 2.37 13.40 10.38
C ALA A 181 1.25 14.19 9.67
N GLY A 182 1.54 14.72 8.48
CA GLY A 182 0.57 15.42 7.65
C GLY A 182 -0.55 14.49 7.17
N TRP A 183 -0.21 13.30 6.69
CA TRP A 183 -1.21 12.31 6.26
C TRP A 183 -2.12 11.87 7.41
N ILE A 184 -1.56 11.62 8.61
CA ILE A 184 -2.35 11.30 9.81
C ILE A 184 -3.26 12.47 10.19
N ALA A 185 -2.74 13.71 10.16
CA ALA A 185 -3.51 14.90 10.46
C ALA A 185 -4.67 15.10 9.47
N LEU A 186 -4.43 14.90 8.16
CA LEU A 186 -5.48 14.93 7.13
C LEU A 186 -6.57 13.90 7.43
N GLY A 187 -6.19 12.64 7.68
CA GLY A 187 -7.16 11.58 7.96
C GLY A 187 -8.00 11.87 9.22
N ARG A 188 -7.38 12.41 10.27
CA ARG A 188 -8.10 12.85 11.47
C ARG A 188 -9.06 14.00 11.19
N ARG A 189 -8.64 15.00 10.40
CA ARG A 189 -9.52 16.11 9.99
C ARG A 189 -10.72 15.60 9.21
N ILE A 190 -10.51 14.70 8.25
CA ILE A 190 -11.60 14.07 7.50
C ILE A 190 -12.58 13.35 8.44
N ALA A 191 -12.07 12.56 9.40
CA ALA A 191 -12.90 11.83 10.36
C ALA A 191 -13.68 12.75 11.33
N GLN A 192 -13.20 13.98 11.55
CA GLN A 192 -13.83 14.97 12.43
C GLN A 192 -14.79 15.92 11.70
N GLU A 193 -14.41 16.39 10.52
CA GLU A 193 -15.13 17.40 9.74
C GLU A 193 -16.21 16.78 8.85
N LEU A 194 -16.02 15.53 8.38
CA LEU A 194 -16.93 14.89 7.43
C LEU A 194 -17.76 13.80 8.09
N THR A 195 -19.03 13.74 7.71
CA THR A 195 -20.01 12.73 8.11
C THR A 195 -20.80 12.28 6.88
N ALA A 196 -21.58 11.21 6.99
CA ALA A 196 -22.48 10.77 5.91
C ALA A 196 -23.44 11.86 5.40
N GLU A 197 -23.80 12.79 6.27
CA GLU A 197 -24.78 13.85 5.99
C GLU A 197 -24.11 15.12 5.45
N THR A 198 -22.78 15.12 5.30
CA THR A 198 -22.05 16.25 4.73
C THR A 198 -22.50 16.45 3.28
N ASN A 199 -23.20 17.56 3.05
CA ASN A 199 -23.52 18.01 1.69
C ASN A 199 -22.23 18.17 0.88
N ASP A 200 -22.26 17.67 -0.36
CA ASP A 200 -21.13 17.73 -1.27
C ASP A 200 -19.83 17.09 -0.71
N PHE A 201 -19.98 15.97 0.01
CA PHE A 201 -18.90 15.21 0.65
C PHE A 201 -17.65 15.06 -0.24
N THR A 202 -17.85 14.70 -1.51
CA THR A 202 -16.75 14.42 -2.43
C THR A 202 -15.94 15.67 -2.73
N SER A 203 -16.59 16.81 -2.98
CA SER A 203 -15.88 18.07 -3.23
C SER A 203 -15.14 18.54 -1.98
N ARG A 204 -15.75 18.42 -0.80
CA ARG A 204 -15.07 18.77 0.45
C ARG A 204 -13.86 17.87 0.73
N LEU A 205 -13.95 16.58 0.42
CA LEU A 205 -12.82 15.66 0.49
C LEU A 205 -11.69 16.07 -0.47
N ASP A 206 -12.03 16.46 -1.71
CA ASP A 206 -11.06 16.95 -2.69
C ASP A 206 -10.36 18.24 -2.22
N GLU A 207 -11.08 19.18 -1.60
CA GLU A 207 -10.49 20.40 -1.01
C GLU A 207 -9.45 20.07 0.06
N LEU A 208 -9.80 19.19 1.00
CA LEU A 208 -8.88 18.75 2.07
C LEU A 208 -7.64 18.05 1.50
N LEU A 209 -7.80 17.26 0.44
CA LEU A 209 -6.68 16.61 -0.26
C LEU A 209 -5.79 17.60 -1.00
N GLN A 210 -6.34 18.64 -1.61
CA GLN A 210 -5.58 19.70 -2.25
C GLN A 210 -4.74 20.47 -1.23
N GLU A 211 -5.30 20.82 -0.07
CA GLU A 211 -4.57 21.46 1.04
C GLU A 211 -3.35 20.61 1.45
N GLN A 212 -3.54 19.30 1.63
CA GLN A 212 -2.46 18.39 2.00
C GLN A 212 -1.40 18.27 0.89
N SER A 213 -1.83 18.20 -0.37
CA SER A 213 -0.92 18.09 -1.51
C SER A 213 -0.04 19.34 -1.66
N SER A 214 -0.60 20.52 -1.38
CA SER A 214 0.15 21.78 -1.33
C SER A 214 1.15 21.83 -0.17
N ALA A 215 0.85 21.21 0.98
CA ALA A 215 1.77 21.15 2.12
C ALA A 215 2.94 20.18 1.90
N CYS A 216 2.77 19.18 1.01
CA CYS A 216 3.77 18.17 0.69
C CYS A 216 4.68 18.54 -0.51
N ASN A 217 4.44 19.70 -1.15
CA ASN A 217 5.25 20.24 -2.26
C ASN A 217 6.28 21.25 -1.74
#